data_AF-A0A699W6W8-F1
#
_entry.id   AF-A0A699W6W8-F1
#
_cell.length_a   1.000
_cell.length_b   1.000
_cell.length_c   1.000
_cell.angle_alpha   90.00
_cell.angle_beta   90.00
_cell.angle_gamma   90.00
#
_symmetry.space_group_name_H-M   'P 1'
#
loop_
_entity.id
_entity.type
_entity.pdbx_description
1 polymer ?
#
loop_
_entity_poly.entity_id
_entity_poly.type
_entity_poly.pdbx_seq_one_letter_code
_entity_poly.pdbx_strand_id
1 'polypeptide(L)'
;ELNMRQRRWLELLSDYDCKIRYHPGKANFVADALSRKEREPPLRVRALVMTIGLDLPRKILNAQTEERKPENIKKEDVGGMLVDNSRDPEKLERKS
;
A
#
# COMPACT_ATOMS: atom_id res chain seq x y z
N GLU A 1 28.23 22.72 -6.30
CA GLU A 1 28.65 21.61 -5.41
C GLU A 1 27.86 20.35 -5.77
N LEU A 2 28.48 19.16 -5.82
CA LEU A 2 27.82 17.91 -6.22
C LEU A 2 27.18 17.19 -5.03
N ASN A 3 25.98 16.66 -5.22
CA ASN A 3 25.28 15.82 -4.24
C ASN A 3 26.02 14.48 -4.04
N MET A 4 25.91 13.87 -2.85
CA MET A 4 26.51 12.57 -2.53
C MET A 4 26.25 11.47 -3.57
N ARG A 5 25.04 11.43 -4.15
CA ARG A 5 24.74 10.48 -5.24
C ARG A 5 25.60 10.73 -6.47
N GLN A 6 25.77 11.98 -6.88
CA GLN A 6 26.58 12.35 -8.05
C GLN A 6 28.06 12.03 -7.82
N ARG A 7 28.59 12.24 -6.61
CA ARG A 7 29.98 11.89 -6.28
C ARG A 7 30.23 10.38 -6.40
N ARG A 8 29.32 9.55 -5.88
CA ARG A 8 29.39 8.09 -6.02
C ARG A 8 29.35 7.64 -7.49
N TRP A 9 28.53 8.30 -8.32
CA TRP A 9 28.49 8.01 -9.76
C TRP A 9 29.78 8.41 -10.46
N LEU A 10 30.42 9.53 -10.09
CA LEU A 10 31.69 9.93 -10.67
C LEU A 10 32.84 8.98 -10.33
N GLU A 11 32.90 8.51 -9.08
CA GLU A 11 33.87 7.49 -8.66
C GLU A 11 33.69 6.18 -9.44
N LEU A 12 32.44 5.73 -9.61
CA LEU A 12 32.16 4.55 -10.43
C LEU A 12 32.55 4.74 -11.91
N LEU A 13 32.29 5.92 -12.47
CA LEU A 13 32.60 6.22 -13.87
C LEU A 13 34.10 6.40 -14.10
N SER A 14 34.90 6.77 -13.10
CA SER A 14 36.35 6.92 -13.26
C SER A 14 37.08 5.61 -13.54
N ASP A 15 36.47 4.48 -13.18
CA ASP A 15 37.03 3.15 -13.47
C ASP A 15 36.89 2.75 -14.94
N TYR A 16 36.11 3.49 -15.73
CA TYR A 16 35.82 3.20 -17.13
C TYR A 16 36.24 4.38 -18.01
N ASP A 17 36.95 4.12 -19.11
CA ASP A 17 37.19 5.13 -20.15
C ASP A 17 35.91 5.39 -20.96
N CYS A 18 34.99 6.15 -20.37
CA CYS A 18 33.68 6.45 -20.91
C CYS A 18 33.47 7.95 -21.11
N LYS A 19 32.82 8.32 -22.22
CA LYS A 19 32.45 9.71 -22.53
C LYS A 19 30.94 9.85 -22.49
N ILE A 20 30.44 10.67 -21.57
CA ILE A 20 29.00 10.97 -21.49
C ILE A 20 28.64 11.90 -22.65
N ARG A 21 27.81 11.41 -23.59
CA ARG A 21 27.30 12.20 -24.71
C ARG A 21 25.78 12.28 -24.63
N TYR A 22 25.24 13.49 -24.80
CA TYR A 22 23.80 13.67 -24.88
C TYR A 22 23.29 13.30 -26.27
N HIS A 23 22.31 12.41 -26.31
CA HIS A 23 21.68 11.95 -27.54
C HIS A 23 20.18 12.22 -27.49
N PRO A 24 19.67 13.24 -28.19
CA PRO A 24 18.25 13.55 -28.18
C PRO A 24 17.43 12.52 -28.97
N GLY A 25 16.24 12.22 -28.46
CA GLY A 25 15.18 11.51 -29.18
C GLY A 25 15.55 10.10 -29.64
N LYS A 26 15.73 9.93 -30.96
CA LYS A 26 15.70 8.64 -31.68
C LYS A 26 16.82 7.67 -31.27
N ALA A 27 17.97 8.20 -30.86
CA ALA A 27 19.09 7.38 -30.36
C ALA A 27 18.81 6.79 -28.95
N ASN A 28 17.84 7.33 -28.21
CA ASN A 28 17.44 6.80 -26.90
C ASN A 28 16.36 5.70 -26.98
N PHE A 29 15.86 5.38 -28.18
CA PHE A 29 14.76 4.43 -28.35
C PHE A 29 15.09 3.03 -27.78
N VAL A 30 16.33 2.56 -27.98
CA VAL A 30 16.78 1.26 -27.48
C VAL A 30 16.79 1.24 -25.95
N ALA A 31 17.36 2.27 -25.32
CA ALA A 31 17.40 2.38 -23.87
C ALA A 31 16.00 2.54 -23.25
N ASP A 32 15.12 3.33 -23.88
CA ASP A 32 13.73 3.49 -23.43
C ASP A 32 12.94 2.19 -23.53
N ALA A 33 13.08 1.45 -24.64
CA ALA A 33 12.44 0.15 -24.83
C ALA A 33 12.88 -0.88 -23.77
N LEU A 34 14.18 -0.93 -23.46
CA LEU A 34 14.71 -1.81 -22.42
C LEU A 34 14.21 -1.44 -21.02
N SER A 35 14.18 -0.15 -20.69
CA SER A 35 13.68 0.34 -19.39
C SER A 35 12.20 0.01 -19.16
N ARG A 36 11.37 0.09 -20.21
CA ARG A 36 9.95 -0.27 -20.13
C ARG A 36 9.74 -1.76 -19.87
N LYS A 37 10.58 -2.61 -20.47
CA LYS A 37 10.50 -4.07 -20.29
C LYS A 37 10.76 -4.50 -18.85
N GLU A 38 11.69 -3.87 -18.15
CA GLU A 38 11.98 -4.19 -16.73
C GLU A 38 10.88 -3.70 -15.78
N ARG A 39 10.16 -2.63 -16.15
CA ARG A 39 9.10 -2.06 -15.30
C ARG A 39 7.78 -2.79 -15.38
N GLU A 40 7.51 -3.57 -16.43
CA GLU A 40 6.29 -4.36 -16.48
C GLU A 40 6.38 -5.50 -15.45
N PRO A 41 5.56 -5.48 -14.37
CA PRO A 41 5.61 -6.55 -13.40
C PRO A 41 5.21 -7.86 -14.11
N PRO A 42 6.00 -8.95 -13.93
CA PRO A 42 5.69 -10.24 -14.52
C PRO A 42 4.25 -10.64 -14.23
N LEU A 43 3.61 -11.37 -15.14
CA LEU A 43 2.22 -11.81 -14.99
C LEU A 43 1.97 -12.51 -13.64
N ARG A 44 2.98 -13.21 -13.10
CA ARG A 44 2.93 -13.83 -11.76
C ARG A 44 2.81 -12.82 -10.62
N VAL A 45 3.48 -11.68 -10.70
CA VAL A 45 3.38 -10.60 -9.71
C VAL A 45 2.00 -9.95 -9.78
N ARG A 46 1.47 -9.71 -10.99
CA ARG A 46 0.11 -9.19 -11.17
C ARG A 46 -0.96 -10.16 -10.65
N ALA A 47 -0.83 -11.45 -10.96
CA ALA A 47 -1.73 -12.49 -10.46
C ALA A 47 -1.68 -12.58 -8.93
N LEU A 48 -0.49 -12.55 -8.32
CA LEU A 48 -0.34 -12.56 -6.87
C LEU A 48 -0.93 -11.31 -6.22
N VAL A 49 -0.76 -10.13 -6.81
CA VAL A 49 -1.38 -8.88 -6.34
C VAL A 49 -2.91 -8.96 -6.40
N MET A 50 -3.49 -9.54 -7.46
CA MET A 50 -4.93 -9.76 -7.57
C MET A 50 -5.43 -10.77 -6.52
N THR A 51 -4.73 -11.89 -6.33
CA THR A 51 -5.11 -12.90 -5.35
C THR A 51 -4.99 -12.37 -3.93
N ILE A 52 -3.86 -11.79 -3.55
CA ILE A 52 -3.65 -11.23 -2.20
C ILE A 52 -4.56 -10.02 -1.98
N GLY A 53 -4.65 -9.11 -2.95
CA GLY A 53 -5.43 -7.89 -2.84
C GLY A 53 -6.94 -8.13 -2.67
N LEU A 54 -7.48 -9.22 -3.21
CA LEU A 54 -8.91 -9.54 -3.11
C LEU A 54 -9.22 -10.57 -2.01
N ASP A 55 -8.37 -11.58 -1.82
CA ASP A 55 -8.63 -12.68 -0.89
C ASP A 55 -8.27 -12.32 0.56
N LEU A 56 -7.22 -11.51 0.77
CA LEU A 56 -6.78 -11.15 2.13
C LEU A 56 -7.80 -10.25 2.87
N PRO A 57 -8.34 -9.17 2.27
CA PRO A 57 -9.37 -8.36 2.95
C PRO A 57 -10.64 -9.16 3.24
N ARG A 58 -11.03 -10.07 2.33
CA ARG A 58 -12.19 -10.94 2.51
C ARG A 58 -11.98 -11.92 3.67
N LYS A 59 -10.79 -12.53 3.78
CA LYS A 59 -10.43 -13.41 4.91
C LYS A 59 -10.41 -12.66 6.23
N ILE A 60 -9.86 -11.44 6.27
CA ILE A 60 -9.85 -10.59 7.47
C ILE A 60 -11.29 -10.26 7.90
N LEU A 61 -12.14 -9.83 6.97
CA LEU A 61 -13.54 -9.51 7.27
C LEU A 61 -14.31 -10.72 7.79
N ASN A 62 -14.12 -11.89 7.18
CA ASN A 62 -14.73 -13.13 7.66
C ASN A 62 -14.25 -13.47 9.07
N ALA A 63 -12.93 -13.44 9.33
CA ALA A 63 -12.39 -13.74 10.66
C ALA A 63 -12.91 -12.78 11.75
N GLN A 64 -12.99 -11.47 11.45
CA GLN A 64 -13.58 -10.48 12.36
C GLN A 64 -15.06 -10.73 12.61
N THR A 65 -15.80 -11.15 11.59
CA THR A 65 -17.23 -11.47 11.71
C THR A 65 -17.46 -12.73 12.55
N GLU A 66 -16.61 -13.74 12.39
CA GLU A 66 -16.61 -14.96 13.20
C GLU A 66 -16.26 -14.69 14.67
N GLU A 67 -15.28 -13.82 14.96
CA GLU A 67 -14.98 -13.41 16.35
C GLU A 67 -16.12 -12.62 17.00
N ARG A 68 -16.80 -11.75 16.24
CA ARG A 68 -17.94 -10.96 16.73
C ARG A 68 -19.24 -11.76 16.88
N LYS A 69 -19.26 -13.07 16.58
CA LYS A 69 -20.44 -13.90 16.83
C LYS A 69 -20.74 -13.97 18.32
N PRO A 70 -22.02 -13.90 18.72
CA PRO A 70 -22.43 -13.91 20.13
C PRO A 70 -22.01 -15.18 20.87
N GLU A 71 -21.77 -16.28 20.13
CA GLU A 71 -21.28 -17.56 20.64
C GLU A 71 -19.82 -17.51 21.12
N ASN A 72 -19.03 -16.54 20.61
CA ASN A 72 -17.59 -16.42 20.86
C ASN A 72 -17.23 -15.26 21.82
N ILE A 73 -18.18 -14.38 22.15
CA ILE A 73 -17.98 -13.23 23.04
C ILE A 73 -18.07 -13.67 24.51
N LYS A 74 -16.99 -13.53 25.28
CA LYS A 74 -17.03 -13.78 26.73
C LYS A 74 -17.78 -12.65 27.43
N LYS A 75 -18.52 -12.95 28.51
CA LYS A 75 -19.36 -11.99 29.24
C LYS A 75 -18.59 -10.77 29.79
N GLU A 76 -17.26 -10.90 29.93
CA GLU A 76 -16.33 -9.86 30.38
C GLU A 76 -15.96 -8.87 29.26
N ASP A 77 -15.94 -9.30 27.99
CA ASP A 77 -15.59 -8.47 26.82
C ASP A 77 -16.65 -7.41 26.49
N VAL A 78 -17.87 -7.57 27.02
CA VAL A 78 -18.99 -6.63 26.86
C VAL A 78 -18.82 -5.40 27.78
N GLY A 79 -17.97 -5.50 28.81
CA GLY A 79 -17.79 -4.45 29.82
C GLY A 79 -17.28 -3.10 29.29
N GLY A 80 -16.72 -3.06 28.08
CA GLY A 80 -16.25 -1.84 27.42
C GLY A 80 -17.03 -1.42 26.16
N MET A 81 -18.00 -2.22 25.69
CA MET A 81 -18.74 -1.96 24.44
C MET A 81 -20.08 -1.21 24.65
N LEU A 82 -20.41 -0.85 25.88
CA LEU A 82 -21.60 -0.06 26.25
C LEU A 82 -21.26 1.44 26.37
N VAL A 83 -20.76 2.06 25.30
CA VAL A 83 -20.76 3.52 25.20
C VAL A 83 -21.56 3.94 23.97
N ASP A 84 -22.66 4.62 24.26
CA ASP A 84 -23.45 5.50 23.40
C ASP A 84 -24.32 4.89 22.30
N ASN A 85 -25.35 4.11 22.68
CA ASN A 85 -26.61 4.12 21.91
C ASN A 85 -27.88 4.18 22.78
N SER A 86 -27.78 4.43 24.09
CA SER A 86 -28.92 4.72 24.96
C SER A 86 -29.09 6.23 25.14
N ARG A 87 -29.40 6.95 24.06
CA ARG A 87 -29.93 8.32 24.18
C ARG A 87 -31.45 8.20 24.18
N ASP A 88 -32.02 8.11 25.38
CA ASP A 88 -33.46 8.06 25.64
C ASP A 88 -34.23 9.11 24.80
N PRO A 89 -35.27 8.72 24.04
CA PRO A 89 -36.12 9.68 23.31
C PRO A 89 -37.13 10.43 24.20
N GLU A 90 -37.24 10.15 25.51
CA GLU A 90 -38.31 10.70 26.37
C GLU A 90 -37.96 11.99 27.14
N LYS A 91 -36.74 12.53 27.05
CA LYS A 91 -36.41 13.83 27.68
C LYS A 91 -36.51 14.99 26.69
N LEU A 92 -37.69 15.20 26.11
CA LEU A 92 -37.97 16.41 25.32
C LEU A 92 -39.36 17.01 25.54
N GLU A 93 -39.97 16.87 26.70
CA GLU A 93 -41.08 17.75 27.08
C GLU A 93 -41.02 18.11 28.56
N ARG A 94 -40.80 19.40 28.82
CA ARG A 94 -41.34 20.25 29.91
C ARG A 94 -40.39 21.40 30.18
N LYS A 95 -40.49 22.43 29.33
CA LYS A 95 -40.29 23.82 29.73
C LYS A 95 -41.36 24.66 29.03
N SER A 96 -42.40 25.01 29.77
CA SER A 96 -43.22 26.20 29.58
C SER A 96 -43.45 26.83 30.94
#